data_AF-F6HCU5-F1
#
_entry.id   AF-F6HCU5-F1
#
_cell.length_a   1.000
_cell.length_b   1.000
_cell.length_c   1.000
_cell.angle_alpha   90.00
_cell.angle_beta   90.00
_cell.angle_gamma   90.00
#
_symmetry.space_group_name_H-M   'P 1'
#
loop_
_entity.id
_entity.type
_entity.pdbx_description
1 polymer ?
#
loop_
_entity_poly.entity_id
_entity_poly.type
_entity_poly.pdbx_seq_one_letter_code
_entity_poly.pdbx_strand_id
1 'polypeptide(L)'
;MSEGADQVATTTAKMLGGLLRSEPQDRWERVLSRKIWNKSGVLPVLRLSYQHLPSHLKRCFAYCELFSKDYGFKQKELILLWMAGDLIHQAEEDNCQMEEDLGVDYFNELLSRCFFQPSSDSKSKFIMHDLINDLTQEVVVRSL
;
A
#
# COMPACT_ATOMS: atom_id res chain seq x y z
N MET A 1 25.29 15.04 0.54
CA MET A 1 24.26 15.39 -0.47
C MET A 1 23.99 14.26 -1.48
N SER A 2 24.38 13.00 -1.24
CA SER A 2 24.10 11.87 -2.16
C SER A 2 23.11 10.82 -1.64
N GLU A 3 22.78 10.79 -0.34
CA GLU A 3 21.92 9.76 0.27
C GLU A 3 20.45 9.78 -0.19
N GLY A 4 19.92 10.93 -0.59
CA GLY A 4 18.51 11.05 -0.99
C GLY A 4 18.18 10.43 -2.36
N ALA A 5 19.13 10.41 -3.29
CA ALA A 5 18.89 9.89 -4.65
C ALA A 5 18.90 8.36 -4.72
N ASP A 6 19.77 7.73 -3.92
CA ASP A 6 19.94 6.28 -3.88
C ASP A 6 18.73 5.56 -3.24
N GLN A 7 18.14 6.20 -2.23
CA GLN A 7 16.92 5.70 -1.60
C GLN A 7 15.72 5.75 -2.56
N VAL A 8 15.60 6.82 -3.35
CA VAL A 8 14.52 6.96 -4.35
C VAL A 8 14.66 5.92 -5.46
N ALA A 9 15.89 5.67 -5.95
CA ALA A 9 16.13 4.65 -6.97
C ALA A 9 15.81 3.24 -6.46
N THR A 10 16.22 2.91 -5.22
CA THR A 10 15.97 1.61 -4.59
C THR A 10 14.47 1.36 -4.35
N THR A 11 13.73 2.37 -3.88
CA THR A 11 12.28 2.28 -3.67
C THR A 11 11.53 2.13 -4.98
N THR A 12 11.94 2.86 -6.02
CA THR A 12 11.33 2.78 -7.36
C THR A 12 11.50 1.38 -7.95
N ALA A 13 12.68 0.77 -7.82
CA ALA A 13 12.93 -0.60 -8.28
C ALA A 13 12.08 -1.64 -7.54
N LYS A 14 11.90 -1.50 -6.22
CA LYS A 14 11.05 -2.40 -5.43
C LYS A 14 9.56 -2.29 -5.80
N MET A 15 9.03 -1.09 -5.98
CA MET A 15 7.65 -0.88 -6.39
C MET A 15 7.37 -1.42 -7.79
N LEU A 16 8.30 -1.20 -8.73
CA LEU A 16 8.24 -1.79 -10.06
C LEU A 16 8.24 -3.32 -9.98
N GLY A 17 9.11 -3.91 -9.15
CA GLY A 17 9.16 -5.36 -8.96
C GLY A 17 7.86 -5.94 -8.38
N GLY A 18 7.22 -5.24 -7.43
CA GLY A 18 5.92 -5.62 -6.88
C GLY A 18 4.80 -5.55 -7.92
N LEU A 19 4.72 -4.45 -8.66
CA LEU A 19 3.72 -4.24 -9.71
C LEU A 19 3.85 -5.27 -10.83
N LEU A 20 5.07 -5.52 -11.32
CA LEU A 20 5.32 -6.50 -12.38
C LEU A 20 5.01 -7.93 -11.95
N ARG A 21 5.20 -8.27 -10.66
CA ARG A 21 4.84 -9.60 -10.13
C ARG A 21 3.33 -9.85 -10.17
N SER A 22 2.52 -8.79 -10.12
CA SER A 22 1.05 -8.89 -10.21
C SER A 22 0.50 -8.93 -11.64
N GLU A 23 1.35 -8.76 -12.66
CA GLU A 23 0.96 -8.77 -14.07
C GLU A 23 1.63 -9.93 -14.84
N PRO A 24 0.93 -10.53 -15.82
CA PRO A 24 1.55 -11.51 -16.70
C PRO A 24 2.66 -10.88 -17.56
N GLN A 25 3.68 -11.68 -17.85
CA GLN A 25 4.97 -11.23 -18.40
C GLN A 25 4.85 -10.50 -19.74
N ASP A 26 3.86 -10.87 -20.56
CA ASP A 26 3.53 -10.24 -21.85
C ASP A 26 3.04 -8.79 -21.71
N ARG A 27 2.63 -8.38 -20.50
CA ARG A 27 2.19 -7.02 -20.21
C ARG A 27 3.28 -6.12 -19.64
N TRP A 28 4.46 -6.65 -19.32
CA TRP A 28 5.51 -5.90 -18.64
C TRP A 28 6.02 -4.69 -19.44
N GLU A 29 6.23 -4.84 -20.75
CA GLU A 29 6.67 -3.73 -21.60
C GLU A 29 5.68 -2.56 -21.62
N ARG A 30 4.38 -2.86 -21.53
CA ARG A 30 3.32 -1.86 -21.46
C ARG A 30 3.32 -1.09 -20.15
N VAL A 31 3.68 -1.77 -19.05
CA VAL A 31 3.81 -1.16 -17.72
C VAL A 31 5.06 -0.26 -17.69
N LEU A 32 6.18 -0.75 -18.23
CA LEU A 32 7.46 -0.04 -18.26
C LEU A 32 7.48 1.16 -19.23
N SER A 33 6.75 1.09 -20.35
CA SER A 33 6.74 2.14 -21.40
C SER A 33 5.88 3.36 -21.08
N ARG A 34 5.06 3.34 -20.02
CA ARG A 34 4.26 4.49 -19.64
C ARG A 34 5.19 5.66 -19.25
N LYS A 35 5.07 6.83 -19.89
CA LYS A 35 5.83 8.09 -19.58
C LYS A 35 5.73 8.61 -18.13
N ILE A 36 5.02 7.86 -17.31
CA ILE A 36 4.73 8.05 -15.90
C ILE A 36 6.02 8.06 -15.04
N TRP A 37 7.08 7.37 -15.48
CA TRP A 37 8.33 7.21 -14.72
C TRP A 37 9.26 8.43 -14.75
N ASN A 38 9.04 9.39 -15.67
CA ASN A 38 9.99 10.49 -15.96
C ASN A 38 9.76 11.78 -15.15
N LYS A 39 8.77 11.79 -14.23
CA LYS A 39 8.54 12.91 -13.31
C LYS A 39 8.21 12.31 -11.95
N SER A 40 9.12 12.40 -10.97
CA SER A 40 8.88 12.01 -9.56
C SER A 40 8.25 10.61 -9.41
N GLY A 41 8.93 9.59 -9.97
CA GLY A 41 8.42 8.28 -10.40
C GLY A 41 7.92 7.28 -9.35
N VAL A 42 7.42 7.72 -8.19
CA VAL A 42 6.87 6.85 -7.14
C VAL A 42 5.35 7.03 -7.01
N LEU A 43 4.87 8.29 -6.95
CA LEU A 43 3.45 8.59 -6.78
C LEU A 43 2.56 7.99 -7.88
N PRO A 44 2.93 8.04 -9.17
CA PRO A 44 2.05 7.46 -10.19
C PRO A 44 2.01 5.93 -10.18
N VAL A 45 3.05 5.28 -9.65
CA VAL A 45 3.15 3.82 -9.49
C VAL A 45 2.23 3.38 -8.37
N LEU A 46 2.26 4.12 -7.26
CA LEU A 46 1.35 3.94 -6.14
C LEU A 46 -0.10 4.20 -6.58
N ARG A 47 -0.37 5.24 -7.37
CA ARG A 47 -1.70 5.48 -7.96
C ARG A 47 -2.20 4.29 -8.77
N LEU A 48 -1.36 3.73 -9.65
CA LEU A 48 -1.73 2.55 -10.42
C LEU A 48 -1.95 1.33 -9.51
N SER A 49 -1.03 1.08 -8.57
CA SER A 49 -1.18 0.01 -7.58
C SER A 49 -2.50 0.13 -6.82
N TYR A 50 -2.89 1.35 -6.44
CA TYR A 50 -4.14 1.64 -5.75
C TYR A 50 -5.36 1.40 -6.64
N GLN A 51 -5.34 1.85 -7.91
CA GLN A 51 -6.43 1.60 -8.86
C GLN A 51 -6.71 0.09 -9.02
N HIS A 52 -5.66 -0.72 -8.99
CA HIS A 52 -5.73 -2.18 -9.09
C HIS A 52 -5.98 -2.91 -7.76
N LEU A 53 -6.19 -2.20 -6.63
CA LEU A 53 -6.58 -2.83 -5.39
C LEU A 53 -8.06 -3.29 -5.44
N PRO A 54 -8.37 -4.47 -4.86
CA PRO A 54 -9.73 -4.87 -4.51
C PRO A 54 -10.42 -3.81 -3.63
N SER A 55 -11.75 -3.74 -3.71
CA SER A 55 -12.55 -2.73 -3.00
C SER A 55 -12.43 -2.79 -1.47
N HIS A 56 -12.26 -3.99 -0.90
CA HIS A 56 -12.05 -4.16 0.55
C HIS A 56 -10.70 -3.60 1.00
N LEU A 57 -9.63 -3.81 0.23
CA LEU A 57 -8.31 -3.24 0.53
C LEU A 57 -8.27 -1.72 0.35
N LYS A 58 -9.01 -1.18 -0.64
CA LYS A 58 -9.16 0.27 -0.80
C LYS A 58 -9.78 0.93 0.42
N ARG A 59 -10.80 0.29 1.01
CA ARG A 59 -11.44 0.76 2.26
C ARG A 59 -10.48 0.69 3.45
N CYS A 60 -9.80 -0.45 3.63
CA CYS A 60 -8.80 -0.62 4.69
C CYS A 60 -7.68 0.44 4.59
N PHE A 61 -7.19 0.68 3.36
CA PHE A 61 -6.17 1.68 3.10
C PHE A 61 -6.65 3.12 3.35
N ALA A 62 -7.88 3.46 2.94
CA ALA A 62 -8.45 4.79 3.22
C ALA A 62 -8.56 5.06 4.73
N TYR A 63 -8.87 4.04 5.53
CA TYR A 63 -8.92 4.17 6.99
C TYR A 63 -7.56 4.53 7.61
N CYS A 64 -6.46 4.19 6.94
CA CYS A 64 -5.12 4.55 7.39
C CYS A 64 -4.82 6.06 7.27
N GLU A 65 -5.66 6.87 6.63
CA GLU A 65 -5.53 8.34 6.65
C GLU A 65 -5.59 8.92 8.07
N LEU A 66 -6.20 8.19 9.01
CA LEU A 66 -6.26 8.59 10.42
C LEU A 66 -4.87 8.66 11.08
N PHE A 67 -3.86 8.01 10.51
CA PHE A 67 -2.50 8.07 11.01
C PHE A 67 -1.80 9.34 10.49
N SER A 68 -1.25 10.13 11.41
CA SER A 68 -0.42 11.29 11.04
C SER A 68 0.79 10.85 10.20
N LYS A 69 1.32 11.79 9.39
CA LYS A 69 2.59 11.60 8.66
C LYS A 69 3.66 11.03 9.61
N ASP A 70 4.35 9.98 9.16
CA ASP A 70 5.39 9.25 9.89
C ASP A 70 4.94 8.54 11.18
N TYR A 71 3.64 8.36 11.42
CA TYR A 71 3.18 7.58 12.55
C TYR A 71 3.60 6.11 12.40
N GLY A 72 4.44 5.66 13.34
CA GLY A 72 4.87 4.26 13.42
C GLY A 72 3.85 3.37 14.15
N PHE A 73 3.08 2.60 13.39
CA PHE A 73 2.07 1.65 13.91
C PHE A 73 2.57 0.20 13.91
N LYS A 74 1.96 -0.65 14.74
CA LYS A 74 2.19 -2.10 14.69
C LYS A 74 1.16 -2.78 13.79
N GLN A 75 1.53 -3.90 13.16
CA GLN A 75 0.59 -4.69 12.35
C GLN A 75 -0.68 -5.06 13.13
N LYS A 76 -0.53 -5.60 14.33
CA LYS A 76 -1.66 -6.01 15.17
C LYS A 76 -2.59 -4.84 15.53
N GLU A 77 -2.03 -3.66 15.76
CA GLU A 77 -2.80 -2.45 16.05
C GLU A 77 -3.67 -2.04 14.86
N LEU A 78 -3.09 -2.06 13.65
CA LEU A 78 -3.83 -1.73 12.44
C LEU A 78 -4.94 -2.75 12.13
N ILE A 79 -4.68 -4.05 12.32
CA ILE A 79 -5.69 -5.10 12.12
C ILE A 79 -6.86 -4.92 13.09
N LEU A 80 -6.59 -4.65 14.37
CA LEU A 80 -7.64 -4.39 15.36
C LEU A 80 -8.49 -3.17 15.00
N LEU A 81 -7.88 -2.13 14.42
CA LEU A 81 -8.61 -0.96 13.94
C LEU A 81 -9.50 -1.28 12.74
N TRP A 82 -9.04 -2.11 11.80
CA TRP A 82 -9.86 -2.57 10.69
C TRP A 82 -11.02 -3.47 11.14
N MET A 83 -10.79 -4.33 12.13
CA MET A 83 -11.87 -5.12 12.75
C MET A 83 -12.89 -4.22 13.46
N ALA A 84 -12.43 -3.25 14.27
CA ALA A 84 -13.31 -2.33 14.98
C ALA A 84 -14.12 -1.42 14.03
N GLY A 85 -13.58 -1.13 12.84
CA GLY A 85 -14.27 -0.39 11.79
C GLY A 85 -15.13 -1.25 10.86
N ASP A 86 -15.29 -2.54 11.14
CA ASP A 86 -16.02 -3.50 10.30
C ASP A 86 -15.53 -3.50 8.83
N LEU A 87 -14.22 -3.38 8.63
CA LEU A 87 -13.60 -3.28 7.31
C LEU A 87 -13.17 -4.63 6.75
N ILE A 88 -13.04 -5.64 7.62
CA ILE A 88 -12.69 -7.01 7.26
C ILE A 88 -13.97 -7.80 7.06
N HIS A 89 -14.28 -8.13 5.81
CA HIS A 89 -15.48 -8.90 5.49
C HIS A 89 -15.09 -10.32 5.07
N GLN A 90 -15.69 -11.30 5.73
CA GLN A 90 -15.68 -12.69 5.26
C GLN A 90 -16.62 -12.80 4.05
N ALA A 91 -16.19 -13.49 2.99
CA ALA A 91 -17.11 -13.88 1.93
C ALA A 91 -18.05 -14.96 2.49
N GLU A 92 -19.36 -14.79 2.27
CA GLU A 92 -20.43 -15.60 2.88
C GLU A 92 -20.38 -17.10 2.51
N GLU A 93 -19.58 -17.50 1.52
CA GLU A 93 -19.78 -18.80 0.87
C GLU A 93 -18.91 -19.97 1.35
N ASP A 94 -17.75 -19.82 2.03
CA ASP A 94 -17.05 -21.05 2.51
C ASP A 94 -15.81 -20.90 3.43
N ASN A 95 -15.52 -19.72 4.00
CA ASN A 95 -14.26 -19.55 4.76
C ASN A 95 -14.48 -19.46 6.27
N CYS A 96 -14.10 -20.52 7.00
CA CYS A 96 -13.94 -20.55 8.47
C CYS A 96 -12.75 -19.70 8.98
N GLN A 97 -12.25 -18.76 8.17
CA GLN A 97 -11.04 -18.00 8.48
C GLN A 97 -11.37 -16.88 9.46
N MET A 98 -10.63 -16.78 10.56
CA MET A 98 -10.84 -15.75 11.58
C MET A 98 -10.59 -14.36 10.97
N GLU A 99 -11.34 -13.34 11.41
CA GLU A 99 -11.14 -11.95 10.95
C GLU A 99 -9.70 -11.46 11.16
N GLU A 100 -9.05 -11.90 12.24
CA GLU A 100 -7.64 -11.60 12.50
C GLU A 100 -6.73 -12.13 11.38
N ASP A 101 -6.95 -13.37 10.93
CA ASP A 101 -6.16 -14.00 9.87
C ASP A 101 -6.39 -13.28 8.53
N LEU A 102 -7.63 -12.92 8.21
CA LEU A 102 -7.95 -12.11 7.02
C LEU A 102 -7.30 -10.72 7.10
N GLY A 103 -7.25 -10.12 8.29
CA GLY A 103 -6.56 -8.86 8.51
C GLY A 103 -5.05 -8.97 8.27
N VAL A 104 -4.44 -10.08 8.64
CA VAL A 104 -3.03 -10.37 8.32
C VAL A 104 -2.83 -10.46 6.81
N ASP A 105 -3.72 -11.14 6.08
CA ASP A 105 -3.63 -11.24 4.62
C ASP A 105 -3.77 -9.87 3.95
N TYR A 106 -4.73 -9.06 4.39
CA TYR A 106 -4.94 -7.71 3.86
C TYR A 106 -3.71 -6.82 4.12
N PHE A 107 -3.15 -6.91 5.32
CA PHE A 107 -1.94 -6.19 5.68
C PHE A 107 -0.76 -6.58 4.78
N ASN A 108 -0.56 -7.89 4.59
CA ASN A 108 0.53 -8.43 3.77
C ASN A 108 0.38 -8.02 2.31
N GLU A 109 -0.85 -7.98 1.77
CA GLU A 109 -1.08 -7.52 0.41
C GLU A 109 -0.73 -6.04 0.25
N LEU A 110 -1.18 -5.18 1.18
CA LEU A 110 -0.84 -3.76 1.17
C LEU A 110 0.67 -3.53 1.35
N LEU A 111 1.33 -4.30 2.21
CA LEU A 111 2.78 -4.28 2.38
C LEU A 111 3.52 -4.69 1.10
N SER A 112 3.08 -5.76 0.44
CA SER A 112 3.70 -6.26 -0.81
C SER A 112 3.62 -5.25 -1.96
N ARG A 113 2.57 -4.42 -1.94
CA ARG A 113 2.34 -3.33 -2.90
C ARG A 113 2.98 -2.00 -2.47
N CYS A 114 3.79 -2.03 -1.42
CA CYS A 114 4.53 -0.90 -0.85
C CYS A 114 3.67 0.25 -0.30
N PHE A 115 2.43 -0.04 0.13
CA PHE A 115 1.59 0.93 0.85
C PHE A 115 2.04 1.13 2.31
N PHE A 116 2.80 0.18 2.85
CA PHE A 116 3.45 0.27 4.15
C PHE A 116 4.95 0.03 4.00
N GLN A 117 5.75 0.62 4.87
CA GLN A 117 7.19 0.37 4.92
C GLN A 117 7.64 0.13 6.36
N PRO A 118 8.62 -0.77 6.60
CA PRO A 118 9.22 -0.92 7.92
C PRO A 118 9.82 0.41 8.41
N SER A 119 9.60 0.74 9.67
CA SER A 119 10.18 1.91 10.32
C SER A 119 11.69 1.69 10.54
N SER A 120 12.49 2.75 10.36
CA SER A 120 13.91 2.78 10.75
C SER A 120 14.10 2.63 12.25
N ASP A 121 13.15 3.12 13.04
CA ASP A 121 13.28 3.29 14.49
C ASP A 121 12.92 2.00 15.24
N SER A 122 12.13 1.13 14.61
CA SER A 122 11.76 -0.17 15.18
C SER A 122 11.44 -1.19 14.11
N LYS A 123 12.08 -2.37 14.20
CA LYS A 123 11.82 -3.53 13.34
C LYS A 123 10.39 -4.07 13.42
N SER A 124 9.62 -3.64 14.43
CA SER A 124 8.24 -4.09 14.69
C SER A 124 7.18 -3.08 14.26
N LYS A 125 7.60 -1.92 13.73
CA LYS A 125 6.71 -0.83 13.35
C LYS A 125 6.76 -0.60 11.85
N PHE A 126 5.65 -0.09 11.34
CA PHE A 126 5.47 0.30 9.95
C PHE A 126 5.03 1.76 9.88
N ILE A 127 5.35 2.41 8.77
CA ILE A 127 4.95 3.79 8.47
C ILE A 127 4.23 3.86 7.14
N MET A 128 3.35 4.84 7.01
CA MET A 128 2.79 5.31 5.74
C MET A 128 3.61 6.53 5.30
N HIS A 129 4.46 6.35 4.29
CA HIS A 129 5.35 7.41 3.82
C HIS A 129 4.55 8.59 3.24
N ASP A 130 5.10 9.81 3.30
CA ASP A 130 4.46 11.02 2.78
C ASP A 130 3.82 10.92 1.39
N LEU A 131 4.44 10.20 0.45
CA LEU A 131 3.90 10.01 -0.91
C LEU A 131 2.63 9.14 -0.94
N ILE A 132 2.47 8.28 0.06
CA ILE A 132 1.31 7.44 0.25
C ILE A 132 0.21 8.27 0.90
N ASN A 133 0.55 9.13 1.87
CA ASN A 133 -0.38 10.11 2.43
C ASN A 133 -0.89 11.11 1.40
N ASP A 134 -0.02 11.62 0.51
CA ASP A 134 -0.43 12.49 -0.60
C ASP A 134 -1.39 11.78 -1.56
N LEU A 135 -1.22 10.46 -1.76
CA LEU A 135 -2.15 9.62 -2.50
C LEU A 135 -3.48 9.43 -1.74
N THR A 136 -3.43 9.16 -0.43
CA THR A 136 -4.63 8.98 0.41
C THR A 136 -5.49 10.24 0.37
N GLN A 137 -4.87 11.42 0.52
CA GLN A 137 -5.55 12.72 0.42
C GLN A 137 -6.20 12.93 -0.96
N GLU A 138 -5.52 12.62 -2.07
CA GLU A 138 -6.12 12.77 -3.40
C GLU A 138 -7.28 11.81 -3.68
N VAL A 139 -7.19 10.58 -3.18
CA VAL A 139 -8.22 9.56 -3.35
C VAL A 139 -9.46 9.90 -2.52
N VAL A 140 -9.26 10.34 -1.28
CA VAL A 140 -10.35 10.70 -0.36
C VAL A 140 -11.07 11.96 -0.83
N VAL A 141 -10.34 12.97 -1.30
CA VAL A 141 -10.92 14.18 -1.91
C VAL A 141 -11.73 13.89 -3.19
N ARG A 142 -11.44 12.79 -3.90
CA ARG A 142 -12.19 12.36 -5.09
C ARG A 142 -13.38 11.45 -4.79
N SER A 143 -13.57 11.06 -3.53
CA SER A 143 -14.65 10.18 -3.07
C SER A 143 -15.78 10.95 -2.36
N LEU A 144 -15.69 12.29 -2.33
CA LEU A 144 -16.73 13.25 -1.96
C LEU A 144 -17.26 13.95 -3.22
#